data_AF-H6C7W3-F1
#
_entry.id   AF-H6C7W3-F1
#
_cell.length_a   1.000
_cell.length_b   1.000
_cell.length_c   1.000
_cell.angle_alpha   90.00
_cell.angle_beta   90.00
_cell.angle_gamma   90.00
#
_symmetry.space_group_name_H-M   'P 1'
#
loop_
_entity.id
_entity.type
_entity.pdbx_description
1 polymer ?
#
loop_
_entity_poly.entity_id
_entity_poly.type
_entity_poly.pdbx_seq_one_letter_code
_entity_poly.pdbx_strand_id
1 'polypeptide(L)'
;MSAGMTMTLTVKHLNADSTFLLTFNEAHENTSTPTSTVLIDPWLTGPSIITAPWFAKTTHRFPSAIEHLSELPREPDVMIISQNKPDHCHRETLLQLPAKTKTIIAAEPGAAKTIRGWKYFDPGRVVAVQKYDLSTNNQTHNNIKSRSLSPSPSPSPSPSTSLFTSTSTTLLRLPIPPLSPQGSPGELAIAFVPAKSYFTGLHNAWGITYQPPVSPSDHNPSNVISIIYSPHGLPLSDLQPYIQNHLARLPGALPLTILFHSFDHAQNPWYLGGNIMAGVQGGAEIARALMAQCWISAHDEPKVDCGISVKRLRVKRGSVDQAIMSLYQGQSGERLKENGWVCDVRSLGVGEEITLPLSPDG
;
A
#
# COMPACT_ATOMS: atom_id res chain seq x y z
N MET A 1 33.63 14.86 7.11
CA MET A 1 32.63 14.37 6.15
C MET A 1 31.55 13.73 6.98
N SER A 2 30.38 14.37 7.14
CA SER A 2 29.26 13.75 7.85
C SER A 2 28.78 12.59 7.00
N ALA A 3 28.78 11.38 7.56
CA ALA A 3 28.21 10.22 6.88
C ALA A 3 26.71 10.50 6.68
N GLY A 4 26.30 10.68 5.42
CA GLY A 4 24.90 10.90 5.09
C GLY A 4 24.10 9.66 5.42
N MET A 5 23.01 9.84 6.15
CA MET A 5 22.05 8.77 6.42
C MET A 5 21.39 8.37 5.10
N THR A 6 21.49 7.10 4.72
CA THR A 6 20.84 6.61 3.49
C THR A 6 19.60 5.81 3.86
N MET A 7 18.48 6.26 3.31
CA MET A 7 17.19 5.60 3.49
C MET A 7 16.98 4.65 2.32
N THR A 8 16.42 3.47 2.57
CA THR A 8 16.11 2.52 1.51
C THR A 8 14.74 1.91 1.69
N LEU A 9 14.08 1.61 0.57
CA LEU A 9 12.87 0.81 0.53
C LEU A 9 13.19 -0.54 -0.10
N THR A 10 13.02 -1.61 0.65
CA THR A 10 13.04 -2.97 0.09
C THR A 10 11.62 -3.42 -0.19
N VAL A 11 11.37 -3.88 -1.41
CA VAL A 11 10.10 -4.48 -1.84
C VAL A 11 10.37 -5.95 -2.15
N LYS A 12 9.65 -6.85 -1.47
CA LYS A 12 9.70 -8.29 -1.72
C LYS A 12 8.35 -8.82 -2.16
N HIS A 13 8.32 -9.55 -3.27
CA HIS A 13 7.10 -10.20 -3.76
C HIS A 13 6.96 -11.58 -3.12
N LEU A 14 5.97 -11.77 -2.25
CA LEU A 14 5.87 -12.97 -1.41
C LEU A 14 4.98 -14.06 -1.98
N ASN A 15 4.02 -13.72 -2.83
CA ASN A 15 3.34 -14.70 -3.66
C ASN A 15 3.45 -14.25 -5.11
N ALA A 16 2.85 -14.97 -6.03
CA ALA A 16 2.87 -14.57 -7.42
C ALA A 16 1.82 -13.49 -7.74
N ASP A 17 0.88 -13.23 -6.84
CA ASP A 17 -0.31 -12.43 -7.09
C ASP A 17 -0.13 -10.98 -6.65
N SER A 18 -0.53 -10.67 -5.41
CA SER A 18 -0.59 -9.30 -4.91
C SER A 18 -0.04 -9.13 -3.50
N THR A 19 0.68 -10.13 -2.98
CA THR A 19 1.29 -10.06 -1.65
C THR A 19 2.70 -9.48 -1.72
N PHE A 20 2.84 -8.24 -1.26
CA PHE A 20 4.13 -7.54 -1.18
C PHE A 20 4.48 -7.21 0.26
N LEU A 21 5.74 -7.42 0.63
CA LEU A 21 6.34 -6.90 1.86
C LEU A 21 7.17 -5.67 1.52
N LEU A 22 6.80 -4.53 2.10
CA LEU A 22 7.55 -3.30 2.07
C LEU A 22 8.33 -3.16 3.37
N THR A 23 9.64 -2.99 3.28
CA THR A 23 10.52 -2.74 4.43
C THR A 23 11.21 -1.40 4.25
N PHE A 24 10.83 -0.45 5.10
CA PHE A 24 11.48 0.85 5.19
C PHE A 24 12.69 0.71 6.11
N ASN A 25 13.87 0.97 5.55
CA ASN A 25 15.13 0.81 6.25
C ASN A 25 15.85 2.14 6.39
N GLU A 26 16.49 2.28 7.53
CA GLU A 26 17.48 3.31 7.79
C GLU A 26 18.86 2.67 7.83
N ALA A 27 19.78 3.13 6.98
CA ALA A 27 21.17 2.70 7.00
C ALA A 27 22.03 3.76 7.69
N HIS A 28 22.72 3.33 8.75
CA HIS A 28 23.74 4.12 9.44
C HIS A 28 25.03 3.30 9.54
N GLU A 29 26.14 3.84 8.99
CA GLU A 29 27.54 3.37 9.14
C GLU A 29 27.72 1.84 9.17
N ASN A 30 27.10 1.12 8.21
CA ASN A 30 27.14 -0.34 7.98
C ASN A 30 26.11 -1.20 8.74
N THR A 31 25.10 -0.59 9.36
CA THR A 31 23.93 -1.29 9.92
C THR A 31 22.65 -0.76 9.29
N SER A 32 21.81 -1.65 8.77
CA SER A 32 20.45 -1.32 8.35
C SER A 32 19.47 -1.87 9.38
N THR A 33 18.64 -1.00 9.95
CA THR A 33 17.56 -1.41 10.86
C THR A 33 16.21 -1.10 10.23
N PRO A 34 15.29 -2.08 10.16
CA PRO A 34 13.96 -1.83 9.61
C PRO A 34 13.15 -0.98 10.58
N THR A 35 12.82 0.23 10.15
CA THR A 35 12.04 1.19 10.93
C THR A 35 10.55 0.89 10.88
N SER A 36 10.06 0.46 9.72
CA SER A 36 8.66 0.11 9.52
C SER A 36 8.50 -0.97 8.46
N THR A 37 7.53 -1.86 8.65
CA THR A 37 7.15 -2.89 7.68
C THR A 37 5.66 -2.82 7.36
N VAL A 38 5.34 -2.90 6.06
CA VAL A 38 3.97 -2.93 5.55
C VAL A 38 3.78 -4.18 4.70
N LEU A 39 2.85 -5.05 5.08
CA LEU A 39 2.46 -6.22 4.32
C LEU A 39 1.13 -5.94 3.59
N ILE A 40 1.10 -6.14 2.28
CA ILE A 40 -0.08 -5.86 1.44
C ILE A 40 -0.74 -7.19 1.04
N ASP A 41 -2.07 -7.27 1.16
CA ASP A 41 -2.93 -8.35 0.66
C ASP A 41 -2.36 -9.77 0.84
N PRO A 42 -2.16 -10.23 2.08
CA PRO A 42 -1.49 -11.50 2.32
C PRO A 42 -2.40 -12.70 2.00
N TRP A 43 -2.04 -13.42 0.94
CA TRP A 43 -2.57 -14.74 0.59
C TRP A 43 -1.38 -15.68 0.33
N LEU A 44 -1.01 -16.46 1.34
CA LEU A 44 0.22 -17.27 1.30
C LEU A 44 -0.01 -18.73 0.90
N THR A 45 -1.14 -19.29 1.35
CA THR A 45 -1.48 -20.71 1.17
C THR A 45 -2.98 -20.85 0.96
N GLY A 46 -3.41 -22.06 0.59
CA GLY A 46 -4.82 -22.41 0.47
C GLY A 46 -5.53 -21.78 -0.75
N PRO A 47 -6.78 -22.20 -1.02
CA PRO A 47 -7.57 -21.66 -2.12
C PRO A 47 -8.32 -20.37 -1.73
N SER A 48 -8.40 -19.43 -2.66
CA SER A 48 -9.40 -18.35 -2.62
C SER A 48 -10.73 -18.87 -3.18
N ILE A 49 -11.81 -18.77 -2.41
CA ILE A 49 -13.15 -19.23 -2.81
C ILE A 49 -14.15 -18.10 -2.69
N ILE A 50 -14.70 -17.64 -3.81
CA ILE A 50 -15.74 -16.62 -3.83
C ILE A 50 -17.10 -17.30 -3.88
N THR A 51 -17.96 -17.03 -2.90
CA THR A 51 -19.32 -17.57 -2.74
C THR A 51 -19.38 -19.08 -2.50
N ALA A 52 -18.89 -19.90 -3.45
CA ALA A 52 -18.80 -21.36 -3.35
C ALA A 52 -17.77 -21.89 -4.36
N PRO A 53 -17.14 -23.05 -4.15
CA PRO A 53 -16.11 -23.58 -5.05
C PRO A 53 -16.58 -23.81 -6.50
N TRP A 54 -17.86 -24.14 -6.69
CA TRP A 54 -18.46 -24.29 -8.02
C TRP A 54 -18.68 -22.95 -8.74
N PHE A 55 -18.75 -21.85 -7.98
CA PHE A 55 -18.96 -20.51 -8.52
C PHE A 55 -17.65 -19.86 -8.93
N ALA A 56 -16.70 -19.73 -7.98
CA ALA A 56 -15.33 -19.35 -8.26
C ALA A 56 -14.39 -19.92 -7.19
N LYS A 57 -13.36 -20.64 -7.64
CA LYS A 57 -12.22 -21.05 -6.82
C LYS A 57 -10.95 -20.79 -7.60
N THR A 58 -10.01 -20.16 -6.92
CA THR A 58 -8.70 -19.77 -7.44
C THR A 58 -7.65 -20.37 -6.52
N THR A 59 -6.65 -21.02 -7.09
CA THR A 59 -5.48 -21.51 -6.36
C THR A 59 -4.21 -20.95 -6.98
N HIS A 60 -3.20 -20.74 -6.14
CA HIS A 60 -1.87 -20.40 -6.63
C HIS A 60 -1.37 -21.46 -7.60
N ARG A 61 -0.77 -21.00 -8.70
CA ARG A 61 -0.07 -21.87 -9.65
C ARG A 61 1.32 -22.23 -9.16
N PHE A 62 1.98 -21.29 -8.49
CA PHE A 62 3.29 -21.44 -7.88
C PHE A 62 3.18 -21.25 -6.36
N PRO A 63 3.93 -21.99 -5.54
CA PRO A 63 3.95 -21.75 -4.09
C PRO A 63 4.41 -20.32 -3.80
N SER A 64 3.94 -19.76 -2.69
CA SER A 64 4.44 -18.49 -2.15
C SER A 64 5.88 -18.65 -1.66
N ALA A 65 6.62 -17.54 -1.56
CA ALA A 65 7.99 -17.48 -1.05
C ALA A 65 8.09 -17.88 0.43
N ILE A 66 6.98 -17.73 1.15
CA ILE A 66 6.77 -18.19 2.53
C ILE A 66 5.38 -18.83 2.62
N GLU A 67 5.21 -19.81 3.49
CA GLU A 67 3.92 -20.48 3.70
C GLU A 67 3.22 -19.98 4.98
N HIS A 68 3.99 -19.40 5.91
CA HIS A 68 3.49 -18.89 7.17
C HIS A 68 4.06 -17.51 7.53
N LEU A 69 3.23 -16.63 8.12
CA LEU A 69 3.64 -15.28 8.55
C LEU A 69 4.77 -15.28 9.60
N SER A 70 4.99 -16.41 10.30
CA SER A 70 6.12 -16.55 11.24
C SER A 70 7.48 -16.70 10.56
N GLU A 71 7.52 -16.95 9.25
CA GLU A 71 8.77 -16.95 8.46
C GLU A 71 9.26 -15.53 8.15
N LEU A 72 8.40 -14.52 8.35
CA LEU A 72 8.83 -13.13 8.27
C LEU A 72 9.82 -12.82 9.40
N PRO A 73 10.84 -11.98 9.16
CA PRO A 73 11.83 -11.64 10.19
C PRO A 73 11.21 -11.03 11.46
N ARG A 74 10.05 -10.39 11.33
CA ARG A 74 9.26 -9.80 12.40
C ARG A 74 7.79 -9.72 12.00
N GLU A 75 6.93 -9.57 12.99
CA GLU A 75 5.53 -9.20 12.78
C GLU A 75 5.45 -7.86 12.02
N PRO A 76 4.62 -7.74 10.97
CA PRO A 76 4.42 -6.48 10.26
C PRO A 76 3.84 -5.39 11.17
N ASP A 77 4.29 -4.14 11.03
CA ASP A 77 3.69 -3.03 11.76
C ASP A 77 2.28 -2.74 11.22
N VAL A 78 2.13 -2.83 9.90
CA VAL A 78 0.87 -2.64 9.20
C VAL A 78 0.60 -3.75 8.21
N MET A 79 -0.67 -4.15 8.14
CA MET A 79 -1.20 -5.01 7.09
C MET A 79 -2.28 -4.26 6.33
N ILE A 80 -2.09 -4.07 5.02
CA ILE A 80 -3.06 -3.45 4.14
C ILE A 80 -3.93 -4.55 3.52
N ILE A 81 -5.25 -4.44 3.66
CA ILE A 81 -6.24 -5.31 3.01
C ILE A 81 -7.06 -4.46 2.03
N SER A 82 -6.71 -4.54 0.76
CA SER A 82 -7.18 -3.61 -0.26
C SER A 82 -8.61 -3.86 -0.71
N GLN A 83 -9.10 -5.10 -0.58
CA GLN A 83 -10.44 -5.48 -0.98
C GLN A 83 -11.00 -6.67 -0.19
N ASN A 84 -12.32 -6.74 -0.09
CA ASN A 84 -13.05 -7.85 0.54
C ASN A 84 -13.22 -9.05 -0.40
N LYS A 85 -12.11 -9.48 -1.02
CA LYS A 85 -12.03 -10.70 -1.84
C LYS A 85 -11.08 -11.69 -1.19
N PRO A 86 -11.35 -12.99 -1.18
CA PRO A 86 -10.57 -13.94 -0.39
C PRO A 86 -9.11 -14.10 -0.84
N ASP A 87 -8.77 -13.70 -2.07
CA ASP A 87 -7.40 -13.62 -2.60
C ASP A 87 -6.62 -12.39 -2.08
N HIS A 88 -7.27 -11.51 -1.30
CA HIS A 88 -6.66 -10.33 -0.66
C HIS A 88 -6.94 -10.30 0.86
N CYS A 89 -8.20 -10.54 1.23
CA CYS A 89 -8.69 -10.72 2.60
C CYS A 89 -8.72 -12.21 2.96
N HIS A 90 -7.58 -12.88 2.86
CA HIS A 90 -7.49 -14.32 3.04
C HIS A 90 -7.53 -14.74 4.51
N ARG A 91 -8.67 -15.27 4.97
CA ARG A 91 -8.90 -15.58 6.39
C ARG A 91 -7.84 -16.51 6.98
N GLU A 92 -7.45 -17.58 6.29
CA GLU A 92 -6.49 -18.54 6.82
C GLU A 92 -5.11 -17.89 7.04
N THR A 93 -4.65 -17.07 6.10
CA THR A 93 -3.38 -16.34 6.24
C THR A 93 -3.47 -15.27 7.33
N LEU A 94 -4.53 -14.46 7.37
CA LEU A 94 -4.69 -13.43 8.40
C LEU A 94 -4.69 -14.03 9.81
N LEU A 95 -5.36 -15.17 10.03
CA LEU A 95 -5.44 -15.83 11.34
C LEU A 95 -4.15 -16.52 11.78
N GLN A 96 -3.09 -16.51 10.96
CA GLN A 96 -1.74 -16.86 11.41
C GLN A 96 -1.15 -15.79 12.34
N LEU A 97 -1.62 -14.53 12.25
CA LEU A 97 -1.30 -13.52 13.26
C LEU A 97 -1.93 -13.89 14.61
N PRO A 98 -1.26 -13.63 15.74
CA PRO A 98 -1.85 -13.87 17.05
C PRO A 98 -3.05 -12.93 17.30
N ALA A 99 -4.05 -13.39 18.05
CA ALA A 99 -5.21 -12.56 18.43
C ALA A 99 -4.85 -11.22 19.11
N LYS A 100 -3.73 -11.20 19.86
CA LYS A 100 -3.14 -10.01 20.52
C LYS A 100 -2.00 -9.38 19.70
N THR A 101 -2.09 -9.45 18.38
CA THR A 101 -1.17 -8.83 17.42
C THR A 101 -0.97 -7.34 17.70
N LYS A 102 0.26 -6.86 17.47
CA LYS A 102 0.61 -5.44 17.43
C LYS A 102 0.35 -4.83 16.05
N THR A 103 0.29 -5.64 15.00
CA THR A 103 -0.04 -5.23 13.64
C THR A 103 -1.33 -4.43 13.60
N ILE A 104 -1.30 -3.30 12.88
CA ILE A 104 -2.49 -2.55 12.52
C ILE A 104 -3.00 -3.10 11.19
N ILE A 105 -4.23 -3.60 11.18
CA ILE A 105 -4.90 -4.11 9.98
C ILE A 105 -5.67 -2.95 9.36
N ALA A 106 -5.06 -2.26 8.40
CA ALA A 106 -5.65 -1.17 7.63
C ALA A 106 -6.42 -1.76 6.44
N ALA A 107 -7.75 -1.76 6.51
CA ALA A 107 -8.57 -2.50 5.56
C ALA A 107 -9.61 -1.62 4.88
N GLU A 108 -9.93 -1.97 3.63
CA GLU A 108 -11.12 -1.50 2.92
C GLU A 108 -12.35 -1.70 3.82
N PRO A 109 -13.32 -0.76 3.86
CA PRO A 109 -14.41 -0.81 4.84
C PRO A 109 -15.20 -2.14 4.90
N GLY A 110 -15.47 -2.76 3.74
CA GLY A 110 -16.07 -4.07 3.63
C GLY A 110 -15.19 -5.18 4.21
N ALA A 111 -13.90 -5.20 3.86
CA ALA A 111 -12.93 -6.15 4.40
C ALA A 111 -12.77 -5.99 5.92
N ALA A 112 -12.68 -4.76 6.44
CA ALA A 112 -12.63 -4.48 7.87
C ALA A 112 -13.86 -5.04 8.60
N LYS A 113 -15.06 -4.88 8.01
CA LYS A 113 -16.30 -5.46 8.54
C LYS A 113 -16.25 -6.99 8.58
N THR A 114 -15.75 -7.62 7.51
CA THR A 114 -15.56 -9.08 7.45
C THR A 114 -14.62 -9.56 8.55
N ILE A 115 -13.43 -8.95 8.66
CA ILE A 115 -12.38 -9.32 9.63
C ILE A 115 -12.89 -9.17 11.07
N ARG A 116 -13.55 -8.06 11.39
CA ARG A 116 -14.18 -7.86 12.73
C ARG A 116 -15.24 -8.92 13.02
N GLY A 117 -15.97 -9.36 12.00
CA GLY A 117 -16.97 -10.44 12.10
C GLY A 117 -16.37 -11.78 12.52
N TRP A 118 -15.07 -12.01 12.30
CA TRP A 118 -14.38 -13.22 12.77
C TRP A 118 -14.20 -13.26 14.29
N LYS A 119 -14.37 -12.13 14.99
CA LYS A 119 -14.23 -12.00 16.46
C LYS A 119 -12.93 -12.57 16.99
N TYR A 120 -11.86 -12.43 16.22
CA TYR A 120 -10.54 -12.98 16.54
C TYR A 120 -9.56 -11.90 17.00
N PHE A 121 -9.43 -10.81 16.25
CA PHE A 121 -8.56 -9.69 16.59
C PHE A 121 -9.22 -8.70 17.56
N ASP A 122 -8.39 -7.98 18.31
CA ASP A 122 -8.82 -6.78 19.01
C ASP A 122 -9.47 -5.79 18.01
N PRO A 123 -10.72 -5.34 18.25
CA PRO A 123 -11.40 -4.37 17.38
C PRO A 123 -10.60 -3.08 17.13
N GLY A 124 -9.75 -2.66 18.07
CA GLY A 124 -8.87 -1.50 17.93
C GLY A 124 -7.70 -1.72 16.95
N ARG A 125 -7.36 -2.97 16.62
CA ARG A 125 -6.33 -3.32 15.63
C ARG A 125 -6.86 -3.37 14.19
N VAL A 126 -8.17 -3.47 14.00
CA VAL A 126 -8.79 -3.51 12.67
C VAL A 126 -9.34 -2.13 12.33
N VAL A 127 -8.65 -1.39 11.47
CA VAL A 127 -8.99 -0.03 11.05
C VAL A 127 -9.68 -0.07 9.70
N ALA A 128 -10.91 0.45 9.64
CA ALA A 128 -11.62 0.66 8.39
C ALA A 128 -11.21 2.01 7.79
N VAL A 129 -10.30 2.00 6.83
CA VAL A 129 -9.82 3.23 6.17
C VAL A 129 -10.93 3.73 5.26
N GLN A 130 -11.46 4.90 5.58
CA GLN A 130 -12.54 5.51 4.81
C GLN A 130 -12.00 6.04 3.49
N LYS A 131 -12.91 6.17 2.51
CA LYS A 131 -12.63 6.85 1.25
C LYS A 131 -11.93 8.18 1.52
N TYR A 132 -10.78 8.39 0.89
CA TYR A 132 -10.06 9.64 0.96
C TYR A 132 -10.96 10.79 0.50
N ASP A 133 -11.25 11.69 1.43
CA ASP A 133 -12.01 12.91 1.21
C ASP A 133 -11.41 14.02 2.08
N LEU A 134 -11.45 15.24 1.57
CA LEU A 134 -10.99 16.46 2.23
C LEU A 134 -11.85 16.83 3.44
N SER A 135 -13.12 16.44 3.44
CA SER A 135 -14.12 16.89 4.43
C SER A 135 -13.81 16.49 5.88
N THR A 136 -13.05 15.42 6.10
CA THR A 136 -12.77 14.83 7.42
C THR A 136 -11.42 15.22 8.02
N ASN A 137 -10.47 15.74 7.22
CA ASN A 137 -9.12 16.09 7.73
C ASN A 137 -9.10 17.34 8.64
N ASN A 138 -10.22 18.05 8.76
CA ASN A 138 -10.36 19.23 9.63
C ASN A 138 -10.94 18.90 11.03
N GLN A 139 -11.30 17.65 11.34
CA GLN A 139 -11.93 17.32 12.63
C GLN A 139 -10.98 16.74 13.70
N THR A 140 -9.80 16.25 13.34
CA THR A 140 -8.85 15.70 14.34
C THR A 140 -8.04 16.76 15.09
N HIS A 141 -7.95 18.00 14.60
CA HIS A 141 -7.28 19.09 15.32
C HIS A 141 -8.19 19.90 16.27
N ASN A 142 -9.52 19.80 16.15
CA ASN A 142 -10.45 20.66 16.88
C ASN A 142 -11.04 20.06 18.16
N ASN A 143 -10.71 18.81 18.51
CA ASN A 143 -11.25 18.17 19.73
C ASN A 143 -10.35 18.30 20.97
N ILE A 144 -9.27 19.09 20.91
CA ILE A 144 -8.42 19.42 22.06
C ILE A 144 -8.48 20.93 22.30
N LYS A 145 -9.66 21.47 22.64
CA LYS A 145 -9.81 22.80 23.26
C LYS A 145 -11.22 22.96 23.83
N SER A 146 -11.45 22.45 25.04
CA SER A 146 -12.24 23.10 26.11
C SER A 146 -12.59 22.11 27.22
N ARG A 147 -11.68 21.95 28.17
CA ARG A 147 -12.08 21.75 29.57
C ARG A 147 -11.01 22.36 30.46
N SER A 148 -11.23 23.63 30.81
CA SER A 148 -10.57 24.22 31.96
C SER A 148 -11.11 23.54 33.22
N LEU A 149 -10.22 23.19 34.13
CA LEU A 149 -10.33 23.38 35.58
C LEU A 149 -8.98 23.03 36.24
N SER A 150 -8.59 23.93 37.15
CA SER A 150 -7.41 24.13 38.02
C SER A 150 -6.58 22.93 38.55
N PRO A 151 -5.36 23.20 39.10
CA PRO A 151 -4.29 22.20 39.29
C PRO A 151 -4.17 21.67 40.74
N SER A 152 -3.68 20.44 40.85
CA SER A 152 -3.04 19.91 42.07
C SER A 152 -1.91 18.93 41.69
N PRO A 153 -0.79 18.84 42.44
CA PRO A 153 0.47 18.31 41.89
C PRO A 153 0.82 16.88 42.34
N SER A 154 1.61 16.20 41.47
CA SER A 154 2.55 15.06 41.69
C SER A 154 2.01 13.60 41.66
N PRO A 155 2.86 12.58 41.43
CA PRO A 155 3.67 12.34 40.23
C PRO A 155 3.62 10.87 39.70
N SER A 156 3.76 10.67 38.37
CA SER A 156 4.49 9.57 37.67
C SER A 156 3.99 9.41 36.22
N PRO A 157 4.87 9.32 35.20
CA PRO A 157 4.45 9.02 33.83
C PRO A 157 4.57 7.52 33.57
N SER A 158 3.44 6.82 33.54
CA SER A 158 3.32 5.60 32.75
C SER A 158 3.11 6.02 31.29
N PRO A 159 3.76 5.41 30.29
CA PRO A 159 3.44 5.69 28.89
C PRO A 159 2.07 5.09 28.58
N SER A 160 1.01 5.87 28.80
CA SER A 160 -0.34 5.52 28.40
C SER A 160 -0.40 5.52 26.88
N THR A 161 -0.32 4.32 26.30
CA THR A 161 -0.69 4.03 24.92
C THR A 161 -2.08 4.61 24.70
N SER A 162 -2.21 5.65 23.88
CA SER A 162 -3.51 6.18 23.50
C SER A 162 -4.28 5.05 22.81
N LEU A 163 -5.28 4.53 23.51
CA LEU A 163 -6.19 3.51 23.02
C LEU A 163 -6.80 4.03 21.71
N PHE A 164 -6.45 3.39 20.59
CA PHE A 164 -7.12 3.54 19.32
C PHE A 164 -8.57 3.02 19.51
N THR A 165 -9.45 3.89 20.00
CA THR A 165 -10.90 3.72 19.81
C THR A 165 -11.15 3.55 18.32
N SER A 166 -12.13 2.73 17.93
CA SER A 166 -12.48 2.39 16.54
C SER A 166 -12.75 3.63 15.67
N THR A 167 -11.70 4.32 15.22
CA THR A 167 -11.77 5.56 14.46
C THR A 167 -11.66 5.23 12.98
N SER A 168 -12.80 5.30 12.31
CA SER A 168 -12.83 5.51 10.87
C SER A 168 -12.04 6.77 10.54
N THR A 169 -11.01 6.66 9.70
CA THR A 169 -10.17 7.78 9.25
C THR A 169 -10.02 7.74 7.73
N THR A 170 -9.98 8.90 7.07
CA THR A 170 -9.71 9.00 5.63
C THR A 170 -8.22 8.95 5.29
N LEU A 171 -7.37 9.17 6.29
CA LEU A 171 -5.92 9.05 6.22
C LEU A 171 -5.42 8.48 7.55
N LEU A 172 -4.98 7.22 7.56
CA LEU A 172 -4.40 6.58 8.74
C LEU A 172 -2.95 7.05 8.88
N ARG A 173 -2.64 7.75 9.97
CA ARG A 173 -1.29 8.26 10.26
C ARG A 173 -0.72 7.49 11.43
N LEU A 174 0.46 6.94 11.25
CA LEU A 174 1.19 6.15 12.24
C LEU A 174 2.50 6.88 12.56
N PRO A 175 2.66 7.40 13.78
CA PRO A 175 3.88 8.12 14.14
C PRO A 175 5.06 7.14 14.22
N ILE A 176 6.19 7.54 13.67
CA ILE A 176 7.46 6.82 13.79
C ILE A 176 8.28 7.55 14.86
N PRO A 177 8.71 6.87 15.94
CA PRO A 177 9.46 7.50 17.02
C PRO A 177 10.73 8.21 16.50
N PRO A 178 11.11 9.36 17.11
CA PRO A 178 12.37 10.01 16.77
C PRO A 178 13.55 9.13 17.19
N LEU A 179 14.64 9.21 16.44
CA LEU A 179 15.86 8.42 16.68
C LEU A 179 16.68 8.91 17.87
N SER A 180 16.50 10.18 18.25
CA SER A 180 17.15 10.79 19.40
C SER A 180 16.17 11.71 20.13
N PRO A 181 16.41 12.03 21.42
CA PRO A 181 15.54 12.94 22.18
C PRO A 181 15.40 14.35 21.56
N GLN A 182 16.35 14.75 20.71
CA GLN A 182 16.36 16.05 20.04
C GLN A 182 15.82 15.97 18.59
N GLY A 183 15.63 14.77 18.04
CA GLY A 183 15.10 14.58 16.69
C GLY A 183 13.58 14.76 16.59
N SER A 184 13.07 14.91 15.38
CA SER A 184 11.63 14.94 15.13
C SER A 184 11.09 13.56 14.72
N PRO A 185 9.86 13.19 15.12
CA PRO A 185 9.25 11.93 14.72
C PRO A 185 9.02 11.90 13.21
N GLY A 186 9.04 10.69 12.64
CA GLY A 186 8.60 10.42 11.29
C GLY A 186 7.10 10.07 11.24
N GLU A 187 6.61 9.73 10.06
CA GLU A 187 5.21 9.35 9.86
C GLU A 187 5.04 8.37 8.70
N LEU A 188 4.31 7.28 8.94
CA LEU A 188 3.73 6.44 7.89
C LEU A 188 2.25 6.77 7.73
N ALA A 189 1.84 7.22 6.54
CA ALA A 189 0.45 7.55 6.25
C ALA A 189 -0.13 6.65 5.15
N ILE A 190 -1.39 6.21 5.35
CA ILE A 190 -2.09 5.26 4.48
C ILE A 190 -3.47 5.82 4.13
N ALA A 191 -3.77 5.89 2.83
CA ALA A 191 -5.03 6.39 2.28
C ALA A 191 -5.70 5.33 1.41
N PHE A 192 -7.03 5.26 1.47
CA PHE A 192 -7.84 4.43 0.60
C PHE A 192 -8.59 5.29 -0.42
N VAL A 193 -8.40 5.04 -1.71
CA VAL A 193 -8.98 5.81 -2.82
C VAL A 193 -9.81 4.88 -3.72
N PRO A 194 -11.11 4.69 -3.45
CA PRO A 194 -11.99 3.91 -4.32
C PRO A 194 -12.38 4.68 -5.59
N ALA A 195 -12.69 3.95 -6.67
CA ALA A 195 -13.33 4.52 -7.84
C ALA A 195 -14.66 5.21 -7.48
N LYS A 196 -15.07 6.23 -8.26
CA LYS A 196 -16.37 6.88 -8.06
C LYS A 196 -17.53 5.89 -8.18
N SER A 197 -17.39 4.92 -9.09
CA SER A 197 -18.33 3.82 -9.30
C SER A 197 -17.81 2.53 -8.65
N TYR A 198 -17.79 2.48 -7.32
CA TYR A 198 -17.18 1.38 -6.56
C TYR A 198 -18.10 0.17 -6.33
N PHE A 199 -18.96 -0.17 -7.29
CA PHE A 199 -19.97 -1.23 -7.10
C PHE A 199 -19.38 -2.64 -6.99
N THR A 200 -18.30 -2.92 -7.73
CA THR A 200 -17.65 -4.25 -7.74
C THR A 200 -16.69 -4.45 -6.57
N GLY A 201 -16.26 -3.36 -5.93
CA GLY A 201 -15.23 -3.37 -4.88
C GLY A 201 -13.82 -3.65 -5.38
N LEU A 202 -13.56 -3.58 -6.69
CA LEU A 202 -12.27 -3.94 -7.30
C LEU A 202 -11.38 -2.73 -7.62
N HIS A 203 -11.95 -1.71 -8.28
CA HIS A 203 -11.19 -0.54 -8.73
C HIS A 203 -10.96 0.43 -7.57
N ASN A 204 -9.80 0.32 -6.94
CA ASN A 204 -9.31 1.24 -5.92
C ASN A 204 -7.80 1.42 -6.04
N ALA A 205 -7.29 2.40 -5.31
CA ALA A 205 -5.87 2.59 -5.06
C ALA A 205 -5.63 2.82 -3.56
N TRP A 206 -4.46 2.38 -3.09
CA TRP A 206 -3.96 2.65 -1.76
C TRP A 206 -2.73 3.54 -1.87
N GLY A 207 -2.83 4.72 -1.27
CA GLY A 207 -1.71 5.65 -1.15
C GLY A 207 -0.93 5.34 0.13
N ILE A 208 0.39 5.21 0.03
CA ILE A 208 1.28 5.02 1.18
C ILE A 208 2.36 6.10 1.08
N THR A 209 2.53 6.88 2.14
CA THR A 209 3.66 7.82 2.24
C THR A 209 4.44 7.57 3.51
N TYR A 210 5.76 7.44 3.40
CA TYR A 210 6.67 7.28 4.53
C TYR A 210 7.59 8.50 4.60
N GLN A 211 7.49 9.21 5.72
CA GLN A 211 8.40 10.28 6.12
C GLN A 211 9.31 9.75 7.23
N PRO A 212 10.63 9.71 7.03
CA PRO A 212 11.53 9.25 8.08
C PRO A 212 11.56 10.22 9.27
N PRO A 213 11.88 9.72 10.48
CA PRO A 213 12.30 10.58 11.58
C PRO A 213 13.56 11.38 11.20
N VAL A 214 13.64 12.63 11.64
CA VAL A 214 14.72 13.55 11.24
C VAL A 214 15.66 13.78 12.42
N SER A 215 16.96 13.65 12.16
CA SER A 215 18.00 13.99 13.12
C SER A 215 18.22 15.51 13.18
N PRO A 216 18.60 16.09 14.33
CA PRO A 216 18.92 17.52 14.43
C PRO A 216 20.01 18.00 13.47
N SER A 217 20.87 17.09 13.01
CA SER A 217 21.98 17.34 12.10
C SER A 217 21.61 17.22 10.62
N ASP A 218 20.36 16.82 10.30
CA ASP A 218 19.95 16.56 8.93
C ASP A 218 19.53 17.86 8.23
N HIS A 219 20.36 18.32 7.30
CA HIS A 219 20.15 19.60 6.62
C HIS A 219 19.25 19.51 5.38
N ASN A 220 18.81 18.31 4.98
CA ASN A 220 17.89 18.10 3.87
C ASN A 220 16.76 17.10 4.21
N PRO A 221 15.64 17.58 4.78
CA PRO A 221 14.63 16.73 5.42
C PRO A 221 13.61 16.05 4.48
N SER A 222 13.71 16.22 3.15
CA SER A 222 12.63 15.83 2.22
C SER A 222 12.86 14.52 1.46
N ASN A 223 13.20 13.43 2.16
CA ASN A 223 13.23 12.08 1.58
C ASN A 223 11.93 11.34 1.90
N VAL A 224 10.85 11.70 1.20
CA VAL A 224 9.56 11.02 1.34
C VAL A 224 9.48 9.89 0.34
N ILE A 225 9.11 8.70 0.80
CA ILE A 225 8.70 7.61 -0.08
C ILE A 225 7.22 7.75 -0.34
N SER A 226 6.82 7.77 -1.60
CA SER A 226 5.43 7.78 -2.02
C SER A 226 5.12 6.57 -2.90
N ILE A 227 4.09 5.83 -2.51
CA ILE A 227 3.69 4.59 -3.19
C ILE A 227 2.20 4.69 -3.51
N ILE A 228 1.84 4.25 -4.71
CA ILE A 228 0.46 3.95 -5.07
C ILE A 228 0.37 2.46 -5.38
N TYR A 229 -0.51 1.76 -4.66
CA TYR A 229 -0.86 0.39 -4.91
C TYR A 229 -2.25 0.30 -5.53
N SER A 230 -2.34 -0.13 -6.80
CA SER A 230 -3.57 -0.15 -7.59
C SER A 230 -3.60 -1.39 -8.51
N PRO A 231 -3.69 -2.61 -7.94
CA PRO A 231 -3.54 -3.86 -8.69
C PRO A 231 -4.61 -4.06 -9.78
N HIS A 232 -5.82 -3.54 -9.59
CA HIS A 232 -6.91 -3.61 -10.59
C HIS A 232 -7.04 -2.34 -11.46
N GLY A 233 -6.24 -1.32 -11.16
CA GLY A 233 -6.33 0.00 -11.78
C GLY A 233 -7.43 0.89 -11.21
N LEU A 234 -7.15 2.19 -11.22
CA LEU A 234 -8.05 3.28 -10.85
C LEU A 234 -7.93 4.39 -11.90
N PRO A 235 -9.04 4.94 -12.44
CA PRO A 235 -8.95 6.07 -13.35
C PRO A 235 -8.21 7.24 -12.71
N LEU A 236 -7.30 7.89 -13.44
CA LEU A 236 -6.51 9.01 -12.92
C LEU A 236 -7.40 10.12 -12.33
N SER A 237 -8.56 10.38 -12.94
CA SER A 237 -9.54 11.37 -12.46
C SER A 237 -10.08 11.10 -11.06
N ASP A 238 -10.08 9.84 -10.63
CA ASP A 238 -10.57 9.43 -9.31
C ASP A 238 -9.44 9.46 -8.28
N LEU A 239 -8.19 9.33 -8.74
CA LEU A 239 -6.98 9.52 -7.93
C LEU A 239 -6.61 10.99 -7.71
N GLN A 240 -7.07 11.90 -8.59
CA GLN A 240 -6.77 13.34 -8.55
C GLN A 240 -6.95 14.00 -7.17
N PRO A 241 -8.04 13.76 -6.41
CA PRO A 241 -8.17 14.36 -5.09
C PRO A 241 -7.05 13.98 -4.13
N TYR A 242 -6.57 12.73 -4.16
CA TYR A 242 -5.43 12.30 -3.34
C TYR A 242 -4.12 12.93 -3.81
N ILE A 243 -3.91 13.00 -5.13
CA ILE A 243 -2.73 13.62 -5.73
C ILE A 243 -2.64 15.10 -5.32
N GLN A 244 -3.69 15.87 -5.56
CA GLN A 244 -3.69 17.33 -5.37
C GLN A 244 -3.64 17.74 -3.89
N ASN A 245 -4.23 16.95 -3.00
CA ASN A 245 -4.43 17.36 -1.61
C ASN A 245 -3.51 16.66 -0.61
N HIS A 246 -2.86 15.55 -1.00
CA HIS A 246 -1.85 14.87 -0.19
C HIS A 246 -0.48 14.92 -0.87
N LEU A 247 -0.31 14.21 -1.99
CA LEU A 247 1.02 14.04 -2.61
C LEU A 247 1.66 15.37 -3.03
N ALA A 248 0.93 16.22 -3.75
CA ALA A 248 1.45 17.50 -4.23
C ALA A 248 1.72 18.53 -3.11
N ARG A 249 1.16 18.31 -1.90
CA ARG A 249 1.37 19.17 -0.74
C ARG A 249 2.41 18.63 0.22
N LEU A 250 2.88 17.41 0.01
CA LEU A 250 3.89 16.75 0.83
C LEU A 250 5.25 16.90 0.15
N PRO A 251 6.17 17.74 0.68
CA PRO A 251 7.48 17.95 0.06
C PRO A 251 8.24 16.63 -0.09
N GLY A 252 8.81 16.38 -1.27
CA GLY A 252 9.53 15.15 -1.58
C GLY A 252 8.65 13.95 -1.96
N ALA A 253 7.32 14.05 -1.89
CA ALA A 253 6.43 12.94 -2.25
C ALA A 253 6.21 12.79 -3.77
N LEU A 254 6.65 13.77 -4.57
CA LEU A 254 6.67 13.68 -6.03
C LEU A 254 8.07 14.06 -6.54
N PRO A 255 8.62 13.39 -7.58
CA PRO A 255 8.02 12.30 -8.36
C PRO A 255 7.65 11.05 -7.54
N LEU A 256 6.64 10.30 -8.00
CA LEU A 256 6.18 9.12 -7.26
C LEU A 256 7.28 8.06 -7.17
N THR A 257 7.57 7.53 -5.97
CA THR A 257 8.63 6.52 -5.80
C THR A 257 8.25 5.19 -6.48
N ILE A 258 7.11 4.60 -6.12
CA ILE A 258 6.64 3.33 -6.70
C ILE A 258 5.18 3.38 -7.09
N LEU A 259 4.88 2.92 -8.31
CA LEU A 259 3.56 2.48 -8.72
C LEU A 259 3.50 0.95 -8.73
N PHE A 260 2.58 0.35 -7.99
CA PHE A 260 2.16 -1.03 -8.21
C PHE A 260 0.87 -1.05 -9.02
N HIS A 261 0.90 -1.64 -10.20
CA HIS A 261 -0.25 -1.71 -11.09
C HIS A 261 -0.11 -2.88 -12.07
N SER A 262 -1.20 -3.59 -12.35
CA SER A 262 -1.23 -4.70 -13.31
C SER A 262 -0.75 -4.28 -14.69
N PHE A 263 0.04 -5.12 -15.35
CA PHE A 263 0.27 -5.07 -16.79
C PHE A 263 -0.88 -5.74 -17.54
N ASP A 264 -1.46 -6.78 -16.97
CA ASP A 264 -2.53 -7.54 -17.58
C ASP A 264 -3.83 -6.76 -17.63
N HIS A 265 -4.49 -6.87 -18.78
CA HIS A 265 -5.85 -6.38 -18.93
C HIS A 265 -6.81 -7.56 -18.82
N ALA A 266 -7.72 -7.50 -17.86
CA ALA A 266 -8.72 -8.53 -17.64
C ALA A 266 -10.12 -7.93 -17.66
N GLN A 267 -11.03 -8.59 -18.37
CA GLN A 267 -12.42 -8.17 -18.46
C GLN A 267 -13.37 -9.37 -18.51
N ASN A 268 -14.53 -9.17 -17.88
CA ASN A 268 -15.72 -9.98 -18.03
C ASN A 268 -16.76 -9.23 -18.87
N PRO A 269 -17.81 -9.93 -19.36
CA PRO A 269 -19.00 -9.26 -19.86
C PRO A 269 -19.52 -8.23 -18.85
N TRP A 270 -20.10 -7.11 -19.32
CA TRP A 270 -20.52 -6.00 -18.45
C TRP A 270 -21.47 -6.42 -17.31
N TYR A 271 -22.36 -7.39 -17.56
CA TYR A 271 -23.29 -7.93 -16.56
C TYR A 271 -22.63 -8.89 -15.54
N LEU A 272 -21.34 -9.19 -15.70
CA LEU A 272 -20.49 -9.97 -14.79
C LEU A 272 -19.34 -9.14 -14.22
N GLY A 273 -19.51 -7.82 -14.16
CA GLY A 273 -18.55 -6.89 -13.54
C GLY A 273 -17.72 -6.07 -14.53
N GLY A 274 -17.74 -6.39 -15.84
CA GLY A 274 -17.05 -5.61 -16.85
C GLY A 274 -15.52 -5.66 -16.71
N ASN A 275 -14.86 -4.50 -16.75
CA ASN A 275 -13.42 -4.39 -16.57
C ASN A 275 -13.01 -4.88 -15.16
N ILE A 276 -11.92 -5.64 -15.08
CA ILE A 276 -11.37 -6.19 -13.83
C ILE A 276 -9.97 -5.65 -13.59
N MET A 277 -9.14 -5.58 -14.64
CA MET A 277 -7.80 -5.00 -14.56
C MET A 277 -7.59 -4.03 -15.72
N ALA A 278 -7.20 -2.81 -15.41
CA ALA A 278 -6.96 -1.77 -16.42
C ALA A 278 -5.74 -2.08 -17.31
N GLY A 279 -4.79 -2.88 -16.81
CA GLY A 279 -3.58 -3.27 -17.52
C GLY A 279 -2.64 -2.11 -17.86
N VAL A 280 -1.70 -2.38 -18.77
CA VAL A 280 -0.60 -1.46 -19.13
C VAL A 280 -1.07 -0.03 -19.42
N GLN A 281 -2.18 0.16 -20.12
CA GLN A 281 -2.64 1.51 -20.51
C GLN A 281 -3.03 2.36 -19.30
N GLY A 282 -3.74 1.78 -18.32
CA GLY A 282 -4.10 2.46 -17.08
C GLY A 282 -2.89 2.79 -16.22
N GLY A 283 -1.94 1.84 -16.10
CA GLY A 283 -0.71 2.06 -15.36
C GLY A 283 0.16 3.14 -15.97
N ALA A 284 0.30 3.16 -17.30
CA ALA A 284 1.08 4.18 -18.02
C ALA A 284 0.48 5.58 -17.91
N GLU A 285 -0.84 5.72 -17.80
CA GLU A 285 -1.49 7.00 -17.53
C GLU A 285 -1.09 7.55 -16.14
N ILE A 286 -1.21 6.73 -15.09
CA ILE A 286 -0.84 7.13 -13.72
C ILE A 286 0.66 7.39 -13.61
N ALA A 287 1.50 6.50 -14.15
CA ALA A 287 2.95 6.62 -14.10
C ALA A 287 3.45 7.91 -14.76
N ARG A 288 2.93 8.27 -15.94
CA ARG A 288 3.26 9.55 -16.60
C ARG A 288 2.80 10.75 -15.79
N ALA A 289 1.56 10.72 -15.28
CA ALA A 289 0.98 11.84 -14.55
C ALA A 289 1.75 12.17 -13.25
N LEU A 290 2.37 11.16 -12.64
CA LEU A 290 3.11 11.29 -11.38
C LEU A 290 4.62 11.16 -11.54
N MET A 291 5.10 11.06 -12.78
CA MET A 291 6.50 10.82 -13.12
C MET A 291 7.11 9.68 -12.31
N ALA A 292 6.39 8.56 -12.20
CA ALA A 292 6.79 7.44 -11.34
C ALA A 292 8.23 6.99 -11.63
N GLN A 293 9.03 6.85 -10.58
CA GLN A 293 10.42 6.42 -10.66
C GLN A 293 10.50 4.91 -10.92
N CYS A 294 9.63 4.12 -10.28
CA CYS A 294 9.52 2.69 -10.49
C CYS A 294 8.06 2.25 -10.70
N TRP A 295 7.82 1.33 -11.62
CA TRP A 295 6.54 0.66 -11.82
C TRP A 295 6.73 -0.86 -11.73
N ILE A 296 6.11 -1.46 -10.70
CA ILE A 296 6.14 -2.90 -10.45
C ILE A 296 4.78 -3.51 -10.84
N SER A 297 4.82 -4.59 -11.62
CA SER A 297 3.63 -5.42 -11.92
C SER A 297 2.96 -5.93 -10.65
N ALA A 298 1.63 -5.93 -10.59
CA ALA A 298 0.89 -6.48 -9.47
C ALA A 298 -0.36 -7.21 -9.96
N HIS A 299 -0.66 -8.37 -9.39
CA HIS A 299 -1.85 -9.19 -9.72
C HIS A 299 -1.85 -9.73 -11.17
N ASP A 300 -0.66 -9.86 -11.78
CA ASP A 300 -0.49 -10.32 -13.17
C ASP A 300 -0.26 -11.84 -13.29
N GLU A 301 -0.33 -12.59 -12.19
CA GLU A 301 0.00 -14.01 -12.23
C GLU A 301 -1.07 -14.87 -12.95
N PRO A 302 -0.66 -15.88 -13.73
CA PRO A 302 -1.55 -16.97 -14.12
C PRO A 302 -2.04 -17.81 -12.94
N LYS A 303 -3.26 -17.52 -12.49
CA LYS A 303 -4.01 -18.31 -11.51
C LYS A 303 -4.57 -19.61 -12.11
N VAL A 304 -4.75 -20.64 -11.27
CA VAL A 304 -5.54 -21.82 -11.62
C VAL A 304 -6.97 -21.58 -11.17
N ASP A 305 -7.81 -21.20 -12.14
CA ASP A 305 -9.19 -20.80 -11.91
C ASP A 305 -10.18 -21.89 -12.30
N CYS A 306 -11.18 -22.11 -11.43
CA CYS A 306 -12.31 -22.98 -11.71
C CYS A 306 -13.63 -22.35 -11.25
N GLY A 307 -14.73 -22.77 -11.89
CA GLY A 307 -16.07 -22.25 -11.61
C GLY A 307 -16.68 -21.52 -12.80
N ILE A 308 -17.93 -21.08 -12.64
CA ILE A 308 -18.73 -20.50 -13.74
C ILE A 308 -18.33 -19.05 -14.03
N SER A 309 -17.92 -18.28 -13.02
CA SER A 309 -17.60 -16.85 -13.16
C SER A 309 -16.34 -16.58 -13.99
N VAL A 310 -15.41 -17.53 -14.03
CA VAL A 310 -14.12 -17.44 -14.74
C VAL A 310 -14.17 -17.96 -16.18
N LYS A 311 -15.23 -18.70 -16.57
CA LYS A 311 -15.37 -19.28 -17.92
C LYS A 311 -15.39 -18.24 -19.05
N ARG A 312 -15.78 -17.00 -18.75
CA ARG A 312 -15.89 -15.90 -19.72
C ARG A 312 -14.85 -14.79 -19.47
N LEU A 313 -13.92 -15.03 -18.56
CA LEU A 313 -12.82 -14.11 -18.28
C LEU A 313 -11.90 -14.05 -19.50
N ARG A 314 -11.68 -12.84 -20.02
CA ARG A 314 -10.69 -12.60 -21.07
C ARG A 314 -9.53 -11.86 -20.46
N VAL A 315 -8.36 -12.49 -20.46
CA VAL A 315 -7.10 -11.89 -20.00
C VAL A 315 -6.21 -11.65 -21.21
N LYS A 316 -5.79 -10.40 -21.41
CA LYS A 316 -4.72 -10.02 -22.32
C LYS A 316 -3.48 -9.78 -21.47
N ARG A 317 -2.48 -10.65 -21.64
CA ARG A 317 -1.22 -10.56 -20.88
C ARG A 317 -0.41 -9.35 -21.32
N GLY A 318 0.08 -8.61 -20.34
CA GLY A 318 1.03 -7.52 -20.51
C GLY A 318 2.48 -8.01 -20.36
N SER A 319 3.44 -7.20 -20.79
CA SER A 319 4.87 -7.43 -20.53
C SER A 319 5.57 -6.14 -20.12
N VAL A 320 6.77 -6.26 -19.55
CA VAL A 320 7.65 -5.13 -19.23
C VAL A 320 7.89 -4.26 -20.47
N ASP A 321 8.20 -4.87 -21.62
CA ASP A 321 8.42 -4.13 -22.87
C ASP A 321 7.17 -3.35 -23.31
N GLN A 322 5.99 -3.95 -23.20
CA GLN A 322 4.73 -3.28 -23.52
C GLN A 322 4.45 -2.11 -22.58
N ALA A 323 4.75 -2.28 -21.28
CA ALA A 323 4.66 -1.22 -20.30
C ALA A 323 5.60 -0.06 -20.64
N ILE A 324 6.88 -0.35 -20.93
CA ILE A 324 7.87 0.65 -21.37
C ILE A 324 7.42 1.38 -22.64
N MET A 325 6.97 0.63 -23.65
CA MET A 325 6.44 1.22 -24.89
C MET A 325 5.27 2.17 -24.59
N SER A 326 4.35 1.76 -23.71
CA SER A 326 3.17 2.55 -23.36
C SER A 326 3.51 3.81 -22.55
N LEU A 327 4.58 3.82 -21.75
CA LEU A 327 5.02 4.99 -21.00
C LEU A 327 5.45 6.15 -21.91
N TYR A 328 6.07 5.83 -23.04
CA TYR A 328 6.60 6.83 -23.97
C TYR A 328 5.75 7.02 -25.23
N GLN A 329 4.58 6.40 -25.28
CA GLN A 329 3.68 6.49 -26.42
C GLN A 329 2.95 7.85 -26.46
N GLY A 330 2.95 8.47 -27.64
CA GLY A 330 2.26 9.73 -27.93
C GLY A 330 2.99 10.96 -27.39
N GLN A 331 2.54 12.15 -27.83
CA GLN A 331 3.22 13.43 -27.54
C GLN A 331 3.59 13.64 -26.07
N SER A 332 2.71 13.27 -25.14
CA SER A 332 2.98 13.43 -23.71
C SER A 332 4.12 12.53 -23.22
N GLY A 333 4.18 11.28 -23.70
CA GLY A 333 5.22 10.33 -23.31
C GLY A 333 6.57 10.67 -23.94
N GLU A 334 6.56 11.03 -25.22
CA GLU A 334 7.74 11.47 -25.98
C GLU A 334 8.38 12.70 -25.31
N ARG A 335 7.58 13.71 -24.95
CA ARG A 335 8.06 14.91 -24.27
C ARG A 335 8.68 14.61 -22.90
N LEU A 336 8.08 13.70 -22.12
CA LEU A 336 8.64 13.30 -20.83
C LEU A 336 10.00 12.60 -21.02
N LYS A 337 10.12 11.75 -22.04
CA LYS A 337 11.38 11.10 -22.41
C LYS A 337 12.45 12.10 -22.83
N GLU A 338 12.10 13.09 -23.65
CA GLU A 338 13.00 14.17 -24.08
C GLU A 338 13.48 15.02 -22.89
N ASN A 339 12.61 15.22 -21.89
CA ASN A 339 12.94 15.89 -20.64
C ASN A 339 13.75 15.01 -19.66
N GLY A 340 14.15 13.80 -20.07
CA GLY A 340 14.99 12.90 -19.28
C GLY A 340 14.25 12.08 -18.22
N TRP A 341 12.92 12.05 -18.22
CA TRP A 341 12.18 11.17 -17.31
C TRP A 341 12.39 9.70 -17.70
N VAL A 342 12.79 8.89 -16.72
CA VAL A 342 12.94 7.44 -16.83
C VAL A 342 12.13 6.79 -15.72
N CYS A 343 11.39 5.74 -16.07
CA CYS A 343 10.68 4.88 -15.14
C CYS A 343 11.27 3.46 -15.20
N ASP A 344 11.74 2.95 -14.06
CA ASP A 344 12.22 1.57 -13.92
C ASP A 344 11.02 0.61 -13.82
N VAL A 345 10.76 -0.12 -14.91
CA VAL A 345 9.63 -1.05 -15.01
C VAL A 345 10.09 -2.47 -14.66
N ARG A 346 9.44 -3.08 -13.67
CA ARG A 346 9.83 -4.39 -13.11
C ARG A 346 8.65 -5.35 -13.08
N SER A 347 8.95 -6.63 -13.31
CA SER A 347 8.06 -7.75 -12.99
C SER A 347 8.80 -8.67 -12.04
N LEU A 348 8.42 -8.69 -10.77
CA LEU A 348 9.11 -9.48 -9.75
C LEU A 348 8.54 -10.89 -9.69
N GLY A 349 9.42 -11.90 -9.77
CA GLY A 349 9.08 -13.29 -9.48
C GLY A 349 8.80 -13.53 -7.99
N VAL A 350 8.27 -14.72 -7.68
CA VAL A 350 8.03 -15.11 -6.29
C VAL A 350 9.35 -15.17 -5.52
N GLY A 351 9.41 -14.46 -4.41
CA GLY A 351 10.59 -14.37 -3.54
C GLY A 351 11.63 -13.36 -4.01
N GLU A 352 11.49 -12.79 -5.22
CA GLU A 352 12.36 -11.72 -5.68
C GLU A 352 12.12 -10.44 -4.89
N GLU A 353 13.20 -9.67 -4.73
CA GLU A 353 13.19 -8.41 -4.04
C GLU A 353 14.01 -7.36 -4.79
N ILE A 354 13.62 -6.10 -4.63
CA ILE A 354 14.40 -4.94 -5.06
C ILE A 354 14.59 -4.01 -3.89
N THR A 355 15.71 -3.29 -3.87
CA THR A 355 15.96 -2.22 -2.91
C THR A 355 16.18 -0.92 -3.67
N LEU A 356 15.34 0.07 -3.40
CA LEU A 356 15.45 1.40 -3.98
C LEU A 356 16.20 2.30 -2.99
N PRO A 357 17.38 2.83 -3.36
CA PRO A 357 18.05 3.83 -2.55
C PRO A 357 17.32 5.17 -2.67
N LEU A 358 17.20 5.89 -1.56
CA LEU A 358 16.79 7.29 -1.58
C LEU A 358 18.05 8.14 -1.63
N SER A 359 18.44 8.54 -2.84
CA SER A 359 19.47 9.56 -3.00
C SER A 359 18.91 10.91 -2.56
N PRO A 360 19.67 11.73 -1.81
CA PRO A 360 19.30 13.13 -1.55
C PRO A 360 19.30 13.99 -2.83
N ASP A 361 19.93 13.49 -3.89
CA ASP A 361 19.96 14.09 -5.22
C ASP A 361 19.17 13.19 -6.19
N GLY A 362 17.88 13.50 -6.36
CA GLY A 362 17.03 13.20 -7.54
C GLY A 362 17.16 11.86 -8.24
#